data_AF-A0A7S1AXA2-F1
#
_entry.id   AF-A0A7S1AXA2-F1
#
_cell.length_a   1.000
_cell.length_b   1.000
_cell.length_c   1.000
_cell.angle_alpha   90.00
_cell.angle_beta   90.00
_cell.angle_gamma   90.00
#
_symmetry.space_group_name_H-M   'P 1'
#
loop_
_entity.id
_entity.type
_entity.pdbx_description
1 polymer ?
#
loop_
_entity_poly.entity_id
_entity_poly.type
_entity_poly.pdbx_seq_one_letter_code
_entity_poly.pdbx_strand_id
1 'polypeptide(L)'
;GRDTKSSRSLGGGEHFGCPAYADGCTVEYYSCTNKCWLLGVVSLDAIYCGTNVVSVLYNVDLGRTRQLRYDVNLHLMRRPPVPGEMVEVRTRDDAPWLPGRVEKVKW
;
A
#
# COMPACT_ATOMS: atom_id res chain seq x y z
N GLY A 1 -51.10 -12.91 -14.85
CA GLY A 1 -50.21 -13.07 -13.69
C GLY A 1 -48.79 -12.79 -14.13
N ARG A 2 -48.20 -11.69 -13.65
CA ARG A 2 -46.77 -11.42 -13.77
C ARG A 2 -46.28 -11.16 -12.35
N ASP A 3 -45.78 -12.20 -11.72
CA ASP A 3 -45.14 -12.09 -10.41
C ASP A 3 -43.69 -11.63 -10.62
N THR A 4 -43.46 -10.34 -10.39
CA THR A 4 -42.12 -9.80 -10.18
C THR A 4 -41.58 -10.34 -8.86
N LYS A 5 -40.68 -11.31 -8.93
CA LYS A 5 -39.87 -11.75 -7.80
C LYS A 5 -38.95 -10.60 -7.40
N SER A 6 -39.41 -9.81 -6.44
CA SER A 6 -38.61 -8.86 -5.68
C SER A 6 -37.48 -9.63 -4.99
N SER A 7 -36.26 -9.46 -5.50
CA SER A 7 -35.05 -9.98 -4.87
C SER A 7 -34.82 -9.19 -3.58
N ARG A 8 -35.19 -9.81 -2.46
CA ARG A 8 -34.87 -9.35 -1.11
C ARG A 8 -33.36 -9.20 -1.00
N SER A 9 -32.90 -7.97 -0.77
CA SER A 9 -31.55 -7.68 -0.31
C SER A 9 -31.34 -8.34 1.06
N LEU A 10 -30.67 -9.49 1.05
CA LEU A 10 -30.22 -10.17 2.26
C LEU A 10 -28.89 -9.56 2.70
N GLY A 11 -28.88 -9.05 3.92
CA GLY A 11 -27.69 -8.96 4.76
C GLY A 11 -26.81 -7.73 4.53
N GLY A 12 -26.77 -6.86 5.54
CA GLY A 12 -25.69 -5.89 5.68
C GLY A 12 -24.37 -6.64 5.78
N GLY A 13 -23.63 -6.69 4.68
CA GLY A 13 -22.24 -7.08 4.71
C GLY A 13 -21.50 -5.99 5.48
N GLU A 14 -20.90 -6.35 6.62
CA GLU A 14 -19.85 -5.52 7.20
C GLU A 14 -18.84 -5.23 6.09
N HIS A 15 -18.78 -3.97 5.67
CA HIS A 15 -17.77 -3.51 4.73
C HIS A 15 -16.44 -3.55 5.48
N PHE A 16 -15.77 -4.70 5.43
CA PHE A 16 -14.35 -4.74 5.71
C PHE A 16 -13.71 -3.72 4.76
N GLY A 17 -13.00 -2.74 5.34
CA GLY A 17 -12.29 -1.75 4.55
C GLY A 17 -11.41 -2.43 3.51
N CYS A 18 -11.32 -1.86 2.32
CA CYS A 18 -10.34 -2.35 1.35
C CYS A 18 -8.93 -2.16 1.93
N PRO A 19 -8.00 -3.10 1.70
CA PRO A 19 -6.63 -2.91 2.13
C PRO A 19 -6.04 -1.66 1.46
N ALA A 20 -5.15 -0.96 2.16
CA ALA A 20 -4.52 0.26 1.66
C ALA A 20 -3.65 0.00 0.41
N TYR A 21 -3.13 -1.21 0.29
CA TYR A 21 -2.38 -1.71 -0.86
C TYR A 21 -2.94 -3.06 -1.29
N ALA A 22 -3.02 -3.29 -2.60
CA ALA A 22 -3.45 -4.58 -3.13
C ALA A 22 -2.32 -5.61 -3.07
N ASP A 23 -2.69 -6.88 -2.94
CA ASP A 23 -1.73 -7.99 -3.05
C ASP A 23 -1.00 -7.95 -4.41
N GLY A 24 0.31 -8.18 -4.39
CA GLY A 24 1.17 -8.12 -5.57
C GLY A 24 1.48 -6.72 -6.10
N CYS A 25 0.98 -5.64 -5.46
CA CYS A 25 1.25 -4.29 -5.96
C CYS A 25 2.67 -3.82 -5.61
N THR A 26 3.24 -2.99 -6.49
CA THR A 26 4.56 -2.40 -6.25
C THR A 26 4.46 -1.24 -5.27
N VAL A 27 5.36 -1.23 -4.29
CA VAL A 27 5.49 -0.18 -3.27
C VAL A 27 6.96 0.21 -3.08
N GLU A 28 7.19 1.35 -2.45
CA GLU A 28 8.45 1.64 -1.80
C GLU A 28 8.33 1.37 -0.30
N TYR A 29 9.27 0.61 0.25
CA TYR A 29 9.45 0.34 1.68
C TYR A 29 10.58 1.20 2.24
N TYR A 30 10.35 1.91 3.34
CA TYR A 30 11.38 2.67 4.03
C TYR A 30 12.24 1.77 4.92
N SER A 31 13.50 1.58 4.55
CA SER A 31 14.48 0.89 5.37
C SER A 31 14.94 1.81 6.51
N CYS A 32 14.48 1.55 7.73
CA CYS A 32 14.94 2.28 8.92
C CYS A 32 16.45 2.13 9.17
N THR A 33 17.07 1.05 8.68
CA THR A 33 18.52 0.78 8.80
C THR A 33 19.31 1.60 7.80
N ASN A 34 18.93 1.57 6.52
CA ASN A 34 19.67 2.26 5.45
C ASN A 34 19.20 3.70 5.21
N LYS A 35 18.13 4.12 5.91
CA LYS A 35 17.51 5.46 5.82
C LYS A 35 17.09 5.84 4.39
N CYS A 36 16.63 4.85 3.62
CA CYS A 36 16.21 5.04 2.23
C CYS A 36 14.95 4.25 1.89
N TRP A 37 14.28 4.68 0.81
CA TRP A 37 13.16 3.97 0.21
C TRP A 37 13.68 2.90 -0.74
N LEU A 38 13.14 1.68 -0.64
CA LEU A 38 13.52 0.52 -1.43
C LEU A 38 12.29 -0.01 -2.17
N LEU A 39 12.44 -0.32 -3.45
CA LEU A 39 11.36 -0.91 -4.23
C LEU A 39 11.05 -2.33 -3.75
N GLY A 40 9.76 -2.65 -3.62
CA GLY A 40 9.29 -3.97 -3.25
C GLY A 40 7.89 -4.28 -3.77
N VAL A 41 7.44 -5.51 -3.51
CA VAL A 41 6.13 -6.02 -3.89
C VAL A 41 5.38 -6.44 -2.62
N VAL A 42 4.13 -5.99 -2.49
CA VAL A 42 3.27 -6.35 -1.36
C VAL A 42 2.84 -7.81 -1.47
N SER A 43 2.88 -8.51 -0.35
CA SER A 43 2.18 -9.78 -0.14
C SER A 43 1.28 -9.62 1.09
N LEU A 44 -0.03 -9.83 0.92
CA LEU A 44 -1.00 -9.72 1.99
C LEU A 44 -1.21 -11.06 2.70
N ASP A 45 -1.16 -11.02 4.02
CA ASP A 45 -1.66 -12.07 4.89
C ASP A 45 -2.84 -11.54 5.71
N ALA A 46 -3.60 -12.44 6.35
CA ALA A 46 -4.72 -12.06 7.19
C ALA A 46 -4.74 -12.87 8.50
N ILE A 47 -5.05 -12.19 9.60
CA ILE A 47 -5.35 -12.82 10.88
C ILE A 47 -6.86 -13.02 10.98
N TYR A 48 -7.27 -14.25 11.27
CA TYR A 48 -8.67 -14.64 11.37
C TYR A 48 -9.07 -14.93 12.82
N CYS A 49 -10.31 -14.59 13.17
CA CYS A 49 -11.01 -15.10 14.34
C CYS A 49 -12.23 -15.89 13.86
N GLY A 50 -12.12 -17.22 13.86
CA GLY A 50 -13.07 -18.09 13.17
C GLY A 50 -13.00 -17.87 11.65
N THR A 51 -14.12 -17.49 11.04
CA THR A 51 -14.21 -17.19 9.59
C THR A 51 -14.02 -15.70 9.28
N ASN A 52 -13.88 -14.86 10.30
CA ASN A 52 -13.84 -13.41 10.14
C ASN A 52 -12.40 -12.91 10.13
N VAL A 53 -12.05 -12.07 9.15
CA VAL A 53 -10.77 -11.37 9.11
C VAL A 53 -10.78 -10.29 10.19
N VAL A 54 -9.78 -10.30 11.07
CA VAL A 54 -9.61 -9.31 12.15
C VAL A 54 -8.51 -8.31 11.80
N SER A 55 -7.49 -8.73 11.06
CA SER A 55 -6.40 -7.85 10.64
C SER A 55 -5.80 -8.30 9.31
N VAL A 56 -5.28 -7.35 8.55
CA VAL A 56 -4.48 -7.58 7.34
C VAL A 56 -3.02 -7.28 7.68
N LEU A 57 -2.14 -8.22 7.40
CA LEU A 57 -0.70 -8.08 7.56
C LEU A 57 -0.10 -7.77 6.18
N TYR A 58 0.79 -6.78 6.14
CA TYR A 58 1.47 -6.39 4.91
C TYR A 58 2.91 -6.91 4.96
N ASN A 59 3.24 -7.86 4.11
CA ASN A 59 4.62 -8.27 3.88
C ASN A 59 5.14 -7.56 2.63
N VAL A 60 6.44 -7.29 2.58
CA VAL A 60 7.10 -6.67 1.41
C VAL A 60 8.30 -7.48 0.98
N ASP A 61 8.27 -8.01 -0.24
CA ASP A 61 9.42 -8.65 -0.89
C ASP A 61 10.27 -7.58 -1.59
N LEU A 62 11.51 -7.43 -1.12
CA LEU A 62 12.51 -6.54 -1.71
C LEU A 62 13.24 -7.25 -2.84
N GLY A 63 12.68 -7.20 -4.05
CA GLY A 63 13.11 -8.02 -5.20
C GLY A 63 14.61 -8.00 -5.53
N ARG A 64 15.33 -6.90 -5.25
CA ARG A 64 16.80 -6.83 -5.46
C ARG A 64 17.60 -7.72 -4.50
N THR A 65 17.18 -7.79 -3.24
CA THR A 65 17.89 -8.55 -2.19
C THR A 65 17.20 -9.88 -1.88
N ARG A 66 15.98 -10.10 -2.41
CA ARG A 66 15.08 -11.21 -2.09
C ARG A 66 14.81 -11.32 -0.57
N GLN A 67 14.89 -10.19 0.12
CA GLN A 67 14.59 -10.12 1.54
C GLN A 67 13.10 -9.86 1.72
N LEU A 68 12.44 -10.71 2.50
CA LEU A 68 11.07 -10.52 2.90
C LEU A 68 11.01 -9.75 4.23
N ARG A 69 10.22 -8.68 4.26
CA ARG A 69 9.89 -7.92 5.46
C ARG A 69 8.47 -8.28 5.85
N TYR A 70 8.28 -8.77 7.07
CA TYR A 70 6.98 -9.20 7.57
C TYR A 70 6.31 -8.12 8.40
N ASP A 71 4.98 -8.09 8.39
CA ASP A 71 4.14 -7.20 9.21
C ASP A 71 4.61 -5.73 9.17
N VAL A 72 4.82 -5.24 7.95
CA VAL A 72 5.28 -3.89 7.66
C VAL A 72 4.17 -2.91 7.96
N ASN A 73 4.44 -1.99 8.88
CA ASN A 73 3.55 -0.88 9.18
C ASN A 73 3.29 -0.01 7.94
N LEU A 74 2.02 0.41 7.74
CA LEU A 74 1.61 1.22 6.59
C LEU A 74 2.42 2.52 6.41
N HIS A 75 2.86 3.16 7.51
CA HIS A 75 3.64 4.40 7.44
C HIS A 75 5.08 4.21 6.90
N LEU A 76 5.54 2.96 6.80
CA LEU A 76 6.82 2.60 6.18
C LEU A 76 6.65 2.20 4.71
N MET A 77 5.45 2.31 4.16
CA MET A 77 5.17 2.01 2.76
C MET A 77 4.57 3.21 2.06
N ARG A 78 4.91 3.36 0.78
CA ARG A 78 4.25 4.34 -0.10
C ARG A 78 4.15 3.80 -1.51
N ARG A 79 3.24 4.39 -2.29
CA ARG A 79 3.24 4.19 -3.75
C ARG A 79 4.53 4.77 -4.33
N PRO A 80 5.21 4.06 -5.26
CA PRO A 80 6.36 4.63 -5.94
C PRO A 80 5.94 5.90 -6.70
N PRO A 81 6.71 6.99 -6.66
CA PRO A 81 6.43 8.16 -7.48
C PRO A 81 6.40 7.78 -8.96
N VAL A 82 5.58 8.45 -9.75
CA VAL A 82 5.50 8.23 -11.20
C VAL A 82 5.98 9.45 -11.97
N PRO A 83 6.56 9.28 -13.17
CA PRO A 83 6.90 10.40 -14.03
C PRO A 83 5.69 11.30 -14.27
N GLY A 84 5.91 12.60 -14.12
CA GLY A 84 4.91 13.65 -14.24
C GLY A 84 4.19 14.01 -12.93
N GLU A 85 4.35 13.24 -11.85
CA GLU A 85 3.74 13.49 -10.55
C GLU A 85 4.27 14.78 -9.90
N MET A 86 3.37 15.57 -9.31
CA MET A 86 3.72 16.75 -8.53
C MET A 86 4.18 16.33 -7.14
N VAL A 87 5.29 16.90 -6.69
CA VAL A 87 5.91 16.61 -5.39
C VAL A 87 6.39 17.90 -4.75
N GLU A 88 6.65 17.85 -3.45
CA GLU A 88 7.41 18.87 -2.77
C GLU A 88 8.84 18.38 -2.54
N VAL A 89 9.81 19.25 -2.85
CA VAL A 89 11.24 18.94 -2.70
C VAL A 89 11.85 19.96 -1.77
N ARG A 90 12.68 19.47 -0.86
CA ARG A 90 13.49 20.30 0.03
C ARG A 90 14.96 19.96 -0.18
N THR A 91 15.78 20.96 -0.46
CA THR A 91 17.20 20.78 -0.81
C THR A 91 18.12 20.64 0.41
N ARG A 92 17.71 21.20 1.55
CA ARG A 92 18.42 21.19 2.84
C ARG A 92 17.40 21.29 3.97
N ASP A 93 17.76 20.87 5.18
CA ASP A 93 16.79 20.79 6.28
C ASP A 93 16.15 22.13 6.69
N ASP A 94 16.87 23.23 6.45
CA ASP A 94 16.46 24.62 6.71
C ASP A 94 15.79 25.31 5.51
N ALA A 95 15.82 24.69 4.33
CA ALA A 95 15.20 25.25 3.12
C ALA A 95 13.67 25.07 3.14
N PRO A 96 12.91 25.98 2.50
CA PRO A 96 11.47 25.77 2.31
C PRO A 96 11.21 24.57 1.39
N TRP A 97 10.05 23.93 1.56
CA TRP A 97 9.52 22.99 0.58
C TRP A 97 9.12 23.74 -0.69
N LEU A 98 9.62 23.28 -1.84
CA LEU A 98 9.31 23.87 -3.14
C LEU A 98 8.54 22.85 -4.00
N PRO A 99 7.54 23.30 -4.77
CA PRO A 99 6.85 22.42 -5.71
C PRO A 99 7.82 21.98 -6.80
N GLY A 100 7.74 20.71 -7.16
CA GLY A 100 8.52 20.08 -8.21
C GLY A 100 7.68 19.05 -8.95
N ARG A 101 8.27 18.51 -10.02
CA ARG A 101 7.65 17.46 -10.83
C ARG A 101 8.65 16.33 -11.04
N VAL A 102 8.21 15.10 -10.87
CA VAL A 102 9.05 13.92 -11.11
C VAL A 102 9.29 13.78 -12.62
N GLU A 103 10.51 14.02 -13.10
CA GLU A 103 10.82 13.81 -14.52
C GLU A 103 11.11 12.34 -14.83
N LYS A 104 11.85 11.68 -13.94
CA LYS A 104 12.30 10.31 -14.11
C LYS A 104 12.52 9.68 -12.74
N VAL A 105 12.12 8.41 -12.62
CA VAL A 105 12.41 7.60 -11.44
C VAL A 105 13.47 6.57 -11.82
N LYS A 106 14.46 6.40 -10.95
CA LYS A 106 15.53 5.41 -11.09
C LYS A 106 15.53 4.54 -9.83
N TRP A 107 15.54 3.23 -10.04
CA TRP A 107 15.54 2.21 -9.00
C TRP A 107 16.90 1.51 -8.96
#